data_AF-A0A6J3C7P3-F1
#
_entry.id   AF-A0A6J3C7P3-F1
#
_cell.length_a   1.000
_cell.length_b   1.000
_cell.length_c   1.000
_cell.angle_alpha   90.00
_cell.angle_beta   90.00
_cell.angle_gamma   90.00
#
_symmetry.space_group_name_H-M   'P 1'
#
loop_
_entity.id
_entity.type
_entity.pdbx_description
1 polymer ?
#
loop_
_entity_poly.entity_id
_entity_poly.type
_entity_poly.pdbx_seq_one_letter_code
_entity_poly.pdbx_strand_id
1 'polypeptide(L)'
;MDWREKLFGKVLVKCESPGTQNGQFELVPTLQGLGDCVEEGDGAVCGIYFSFANISDTSDDFGVRLEELYKIVQPRLKVVQVVLWAHVGTPEGPVEREAGFRKSLTGKPWYAVPFHDVDTKVIILT
;
A
#
# COMPACT_ATOMS: atom_id res chain seq x y z
N MET A 1 0.49 -10.84 -19.64
CA MET A 1 0.75 -9.76 -18.68
C MET A 1 0.75 -10.40 -17.31
N ASP A 2 1.77 -10.14 -16.49
CA ASP A 2 1.89 -10.74 -15.15
C ASP A 2 0.75 -10.24 -14.25
N TRP A 3 0.18 -11.12 -13.42
CA TRP A 3 -0.97 -10.77 -12.58
C TRP A 3 -0.64 -9.64 -11.59
N ARG A 4 0.61 -9.57 -11.10
CA ARG A 4 1.06 -8.55 -10.16
C ARG A 4 1.02 -7.17 -10.79
N GLU A 5 1.53 -7.04 -12.01
CA GLU A 5 1.49 -5.77 -12.74
C GLU A 5 0.08 -5.42 -13.23
N LYS A 6 -0.73 -6.44 -13.55
CA LYS A 6 -2.14 -6.23 -13.90
C LYS A 6 -2.94 -5.68 -12.72
N LEU A 7 -2.65 -6.14 -11.49
CA LEU A 7 -3.34 -5.69 -10.28
C LEU A 7 -2.77 -4.38 -9.73
N PHE A 8 -1.45 -4.20 -9.71
CA PHE A 8 -0.81 -3.12 -8.96
C PHE A 8 -0.06 -2.09 -9.81
N GLY A 9 -0.12 -2.23 -11.14
CA GLY A 9 0.68 -1.41 -12.06
C GLY A 9 2.15 -1.84 -12.09
N LYS A 10 2.98 -1.07 -12.79
CA LYS A 10 4.39 -1.43 -13.06
C LYS A 10 5.33 -1.14 -11.89
N VAL A 11 4.95 -0.23 -10.99
CA VAL A 11 5.76 0.21 -9.87
C VAL A 11 4.95 0.28 -8.60
N LEU A 12 5.61 -0.03 -7.48
CA LEU A 12 5.09 0.09 -6.13
C LEU A 12 5.87 1.15 -5.36
N VAL A 13 5.20 1.79 -4.42
CA VAL A 13 5.84 2.58 -3.36
C VAL A 13 6.39 1.62 -2.31
N LYS A 14 7.67 1.77 -1.96
CA LYS A 14 8.27 1.12 -0.80
C LYS A 14 8.10 2.03 0.42
N CYS A 15 7.26 1.62 1.37
CA CYS A 15 6.87 2.47 2.50
C CYS A 15 7.97 2.59 3.58
N GLU A 16 8.89 1.63 3.58
CA GLU A 16 10.09 1.63 4.40
C GLU A 16 11.32 1.88 3.50
N SER A 17 11.69 3.15 3.30
CA SER A 17 12.91 3.54 2.61
C SER A 17 13.63 4.69 3.34
N PRO A 18 14.96 4.81 3.24
CA PRO A 18 15.67 5.97 3.77
C PRO A 18 15.08 7.25 3.17
N GLY A 19 14.48 8.11 3.99
CA GLY A 19 13.82 9.35 3.54
C GLY A 19 12.29 9.37 3.62
N THR A 20 11.61 8.26 3.97
CA THR A 20 10.14 8.28 4.14
C THR A 20 9.67 9.14 5.32
N GLN A 21 10.55 9.43 6.28
CA GLN A 21 10.31 10.42 7.33
C GLN A 21 10.17 11.85 6.78
N ASN A 22 10.71 12.13 5.58
CA ASN A 22 10.56 13.40 4.87
C ASN A 22 9.47 13.34 3.79
N GLY A 23 8.65 12.27 3.76
CA GLY A 23 7.63 12.04 2.75
C GLY A 23 8.18 11.71 1.36
N GLN A 24 9.48 11.42 1.24
CA GLN A 24 10.10 10.93 0.00
C GLN A 24 10.08 9.40 0.00
N PHE A 25 9.26 8.86 -0.89
CA PHE A 25 9.10 7.41 -1.05
C PHE A 25 9.92 6.91 -2.23
N GLU A 26 10.57 5.75 -2.05
CA GLU A 26 11.22 5.03 -3.13
C GLU A 26 10.18 4.27 -3.97
N LEU A 27 10.30 4.32 -5.29
CA LEU A 27 9.53 3.49 -6.21
C LEU A 27 10.35 2.27 -6.62
N VAL A 28 9.72 1.10 -6.60
CA VAL A 28 10.34 -0.17 -7.01
C VAL A 28 9.49 -0.85 -8.07
N PRO A 29 10.09 -1.54 -9.06
CA PRO A 29 9.34 -2.37 -10.00
C PRO A 29 8.47 -3.41 -9.27
N THR A 30 7.21 -3.56 -9.68
CA THR A 30 6.25 -4.46 -9.04
C THR A 30 6.74 -5.91 -9.01
N LEU A 31 7.31 -6.39 -10.13
CA LEU A 31 7.85 -7.74 -10.23
C LEU A 31 9.09 -7.97 -9.35
N GLN A 32 9.83 -6.90 -9.03
CA GLN A 32 10.93 -6.97 -8.07
C GLN A 32 10.41 -7.01 -6.64
N GLY A 33 9.45 -6.14 -6.29
CA GLY A 33 8.90 -6.05 -4.92
C GLY A 33 8.10 -7.29 -4.51
N LEU A 34 7.42 -7.91 -5.47
CA LEU A 34 6.54 -9.08 -5.29
C LEU A 34 7.09 -10.35 -5.96
N GLY A 35 8.40 -10.44 -6.15
CA GLY A 35 9.05 -11.58 -6.81
C GLY A 35 8.74 -12.92 -6.13
N ASP A 36 8.63 -12.91 -4.79
CA ASP A 36 8.34 -14.08 -3.95
C ASP A 36 6.85 -14.50 -3.98
N CYS A 37 5.96 -13.67 -4.53
CA CYS A 37 4.54 -13.98 -4.65
C CYS A 37 4.28 -14.76 -5.94
N VAL A 38 4.18 -16.08 -5.81
CA VAL A 38 3.96 -17.02 -6.93
C VAL A 38 2.58 -17.66 -6.87
N GLU A 39 2.06 -18.10 -8.01
CA GLU A 39 0.74 -18.71 -8.13
C GLU A 39 0.67 -20.12 -7.51
N GLU A 40 1.77 -20.87 -7.57
CA GLU A 40 1.87 -22.24 -7.07
C GLU A 40 3.17 -22.46 -6.27
N GLY A 41 3.12 -23.28 -5.22
CA GLY A 41 4.25 -23.64 -4.38
C GLY A 41 4.37 -22.83 -3.08
N ASP A 42 5.53 -22.92 -2.41
CA ASP A 42 5.78 -22.33 -1.09
C ASP A 42 6.15 -20.82 -1.13
N GLY A 43 5.49 -20.07 -2.01
CA GLY A 43 5.66 -18.63 -2.16
C GLY A 43 5.15 -17.79 -0.99
N ALA A 44 5.48 -16.50 -0.99
CA ALA A 44 4.88 -15.54 -0.09
C ALA A 44 3.43 -15.22 -0.51
N VAL A 45 2.51 -15.22 0.44
CA VAL A 45 1.14 -14.76 0.22
C VAL A 45 1.15 -13.26 -0.03
N CYS A 46 0.43 -12.81 -1.06
CA CYS A 46 0.23 -11.39 -1.33
C CYS A 46 -1.10 -10.93 -0.73
N GLY A 47 -1.05 -10.19 0.37
CA GLY A 47 -2.20 -9.55 0.99
C GLY A 47 -2.43 -8.15 0.42
N ILE A 48 -3.69 -7.80 0.16
CA ILE A 48 -4.10 -6.45 -0.26
C ILE A 48 -4.76 -5.76 0.94
N TYR A 49 -4.21 -4.64 1.39
CA TYR A 49 -4.78 -3.85 2.48
C TYR A 49 -5.43 -2.59 1.92
N PHE A 50 -6.77 -2.56 1.90
CA PHE A 50 -7.51 -1.35 1.58
C PHE A 50 -7.61 -0.46 2.82
N SER A 51 -7.00 0.71 2.73
CA SER A 51 -7.00 1.70 3.81
C SER A 51 -7.58 3.02 3.32
N PHE A 52 -7.91 3.91 4.24
CA PHE A 52 -8.40 5.26 3.91
C PHE A 52 -7.45 6.32 4.43
N ALA A 53 -7.16 7.34 3.61
CA ALA A 53 -6.26 8.43 3.98
C ALA A 53 -6.84 9.37 5.06
N ASN A 54 -8.16 9.35 5.25
CA ASN A 54 -8.90 10.33 6.06
C ASN A 54 -9.71 9.72 7.22
N ILE A 55 -9.46 8.47 7.60
CA ILE A 55 -10.02 7.91 8.83
C ILE A 55 -9.13 8.34 9.99
N SER A 56 -9.73 8.90 11.05
CA SER A 56 -9.00 9.35 12.23
C SER A 56 -8.21 8.20 12.87
N ASP A 57 -6.96 8.47 13.26
CA ASP A 57 -6.02 7.53 13.90
C ASP A 57 -6.61 6.79 15.13
N THR A 58 -7.72 7.30 15.70
CA THR A 58 -8.47 6.72 16.82
C THR A 58 -9.31 5.48 16.46
N SER A 59 -9.43 5.10 15.19
CA SER A 59 -10.27 3.98 14.72
C SER A 59 -9.51 2.87 14.01
N ASP A 60 -8.22 3.01 13.71
CA ASP A 60 -7.47 2.02 12.92
C ASP A 60 -6.59 1.10 13.79
N ASP A 61 -7.24 0.32 14.66
CA ASP A 61 -6.57 -0.80 15.36
C ASP A 61 -6.06 -1.85 14.37
N PHE A 62 -6.67 -1.96 13.19
CA PHE A 62 -6.32 -2.97 12.19
C PHE A 62 -4.92 -2.75 11.63
N GLY A 63 -4.55 -1.53 11.26
CA GLY A 63 -3.21 -1.21 10.76
C GLY A 63 -2.11 -1.63 11.74
N VAL A 64 -2.31 -1.36 13.05
CA VAL A 64 -1.36 -1.76 14.11
C VAL A 64 -1.27 -3.28 14.22
N ARG A 65 -2.41 -3.99 14.24
CA ARG A 65 -2.45 -5.46 14.32
C ARG A 65 -1.85 -6.12 13.08
N LEU A 66 -2.04 -5.54 11.91
CA LEU A 66 -1.47 -6.03 10.67
C LEU A 66 0.06 -5.90 10.68
N GLU A 67 0.61 -4.81 11.22
CA GLU A 67 2.06 -4.67 11.41
C GLU A 67 2.63 -5.72 12.38
N GLU A 68 1.96 -5.96 13.50
CA GLU A 68 2.33 -7.01 14.44
C GLU A 68 2.35 -8.38 13.75
N LEU A 69 1.27 -8.71 13.03
CA LEU A 69 1.17 -9.96 12.28
C LEU A 69 2.27 -10.06 11.21
N TYR A 70 2.48 -9.01 10.44
CA TYR A 70 3.47 -8.96 9.37
C TYR A 70 4.87 -9.30 9.89
N LYS A 71 5.26 -8.76 11.05
CA LYS A 71 6.54 -9.07 11.70
C LYS A 71 6.66 -10.54 12.11
N ILE A 72 5.57 -11.16 12.54
CA ILE A 72 5.54 -12.57 13.00
C ILE A 72 5.66 -13.54 11.82
N VAL A 73 5.01 -13.25 10.69
CA VAL A 73 4.88 -14.19 9.57
C VAL A 73 5.88 -13.98 8.44
N GLN A 74 6.78 -12.99 8.57
CA GLN A 74 7.87 -12.78 7.63
C GLN A 74 8.72 -14.05 7.41
N PRO A 75 9.15 -14.36 6.18
CA PRO A 75 8.93 -13.62 4.93
C PRO A 75 7.67 -14.05 4.15
N ARG A 76 6.76 -14.83 4.75
CA ARG A 76 5.66 -15.53 4.06
C ARG A 76 4.46 -14.65 3.70
N LEU A 77 4.43 -13.39 4.14
CA LEU A 77 3.40 -12.42 3.78
C LEU A 77 4.07 -11.18 3.17
N LYS A 78 3.60 -10.77 2.00
CA LYS A 78 3.80 -9.42 1.45
C LYS A 78 2.47 -8.68 1.55
N VAL A 79 2.52 -7.39 1.85
CA VAL A 79 1.34 -6.53 1.87
C VAL A 79 1.49 -5.44 0.82
N VAL A 80 0.43 -5.22 0.05
CA VAL A 80 0.27 -4.06 -0.82
C VAL A 80 -0.90 -3.23 -0.30
N GLN A 81 -0.61 -2.05 0.21
CA GLN A 81 -1.60 -1.11 0.69
C GLN A 81 -2.19 -0.31 -0.48
N VAL A 82 -3.51 -0.33 -0.57
CA VAL A 82 -4.29 0.47 -1.52
C VAL A 82 -4.99 1.55 -0.72
N VAL A 83 -4.44 2.77 -0.79
CA VAL A 83 -4.99 3.91 -0.06
C VAL A 83 -6.10 4.56 -0.89
N LEU A 84 -7.28 4.61 -0.30
CA LEU A 84 -8.54 5.16 -0.81
C LEU A 84 -8.91 6.47 -0.10
N TRP A 85 -9.92 7.17 -0.64
CA TRP A 85 -10.50 8.36 -0.03
C TRP A 85 -11.98 8.17 0.18
N ALA A 86 -12.44 8.35 1.42
CA ALA A 86 -13.87 8.43 1.68
C ALA A 86 -14.37 9.85 1.40
N HIS A 87 -15.52 9.99 0.75
CA HIS A 87 -16.19 11.27 0.58
C HIS A 87 -16.83 11.72 1.90
N VAL A 88 -16.01 12.20 2.84
CA VAL A 88 -16.50 12.67 4.16
C VAL A 88 -16.66 14.17 4.12
N GLY A 89 -17.84 14.66 3.68
CA GLY A 89 -18.42 15.97 4.02
C GLY A 89 -17.67 17.27 3.69
N THR A 90 -16.39 17.23 3.35
CA THR A 90 -15.52 18.37 3.05
C THR A 90 -14.75 18.10 1.77
N PRO A 91 -14.73 19.04 0.80
CA PRO A 91 -13.90 18.90 -0.38
C PRO A 91 -12.43 19.08 0.01
N GLU A 92 -11.77 18.00 0.40
CA GLU A 92 -10.30 17.94 0.45
C GLU A 92 -9.77 18.04 -0.97
N GLY A 93 -8.87 19.00 -1.21
CA GLY A 93 -8.19 19.16 -2.48
C GLY A 93 -7.14 18.08 -2.72
N PRO A 94 -6.52 18.05 -3.91
CA PRO A 94 -5.49 17.06 -4.24
C PRO A 94 -4.31 17.07 -3.27
N VAL A 95 -3.96 18.24 -2.72
CA VAL A 95 -2.81 18.43 -1.81
C VAL A 95 -3.06 17.77 -0.46
N GLU A 96 -4.24 17.98 0.13
CA GLU A 96 -4.62 17.38 1.40
C GLU A 96 -4.71 15.85 1.29
N ARG A 97 -5.25 15.36 0.16
CA ARG A 97 -5.33 13.94 -0.14
C ARG A 97 -3.96 13.28 -0.26
N GLU A 98 -3.03 13.95 -0.94
CA GLU A 98 -1.66 13.46 -1.07
C GLU A 98 -0.93 13.49 0.27
N ALA A 99 -1.15 14.51 1.10
CA ALA A 99 -0.60 14.57 2.45
C ALA A 99 -1.12 13.42 3.32
N GLY A 100 -2.42 13.15 3.30
CA GLY A 100 -3.03 12.01 4.00
C GLY A 100 -2.50 10.67 3.52
N PHE A 101 -2.34 10.50 2.21
CA PHE A 101 -1.67 9.33 1.61
C PHE A 101 -0.28 9.13 2.19
N ARG A 102 0.58 10.15 2.10
CA ARG A 102 1.97 10.06 2.59
C ARG A 102 2.00 9.72 4.08
N LYS A 103 1.18 10.38 4.89
CA LYS A 103 1.05 10.09 6.32
C LYS A 103 0.68 8.63 6.58
N SER A 104 -0.27 8.07 5.82
CA SER A 104 -0.73 6.68 6.01
C SER A 104 0.34 5.62 5.71
N LEU A 105 1.34 5.96 4.89
CA LEU A 105 2.41 5.05 4.47
C LEU A 105 3.69 5.19 5.28
N THR A 106 3.96 6.37 5.86
CA THR A 106 5.23 6.62 6.57
C THR A 106 5.46 5.59 7.68
N GLY A 107 6.58 4.87 7.59
CA GLY A 107 7.00 3.89 8.59
C GLY A 107 6.36 2.52 8.47
N LYS A 108 5.50 2.28 7.46
CA LYS A 108 4.92 0.95 7.23
C LYS A 108 5.94 0.02 6.56
N PRO A 109 6.01 -1.26 6.95
CA PRO A 109 7.06 -2.19 6.51
C PRO A 109 6.74 -2.89 5.17
N TRP A 110 5.82 -2.34 4.38
CA TRP A 110 5.23 -2.99 3.21
C TRP A 110 5.19 -2.07 1.98
N TYR A 111 4.52 -2.50 0.92
CA TYR A 111 4.39 -1.75 -0.32
C TYR A 111 3.04 -1.04 -0.41
N ALA A 112 2.93 -0.06 -1.31
CA ALA A 112 1.67 0.58 -1.64
C ALA A 112 1.55 0.89 -3.14
N VAL A 113 0.31 0.97 -3.62
CA VAL A 113 0.04 1.47 -4.98
C VAL A 113 0.27 3.00 -5.01
N PRO A 114 0.97 3.55 -6.02
CA PRO A 114 1.23 4.98 -6.12
C PRO A 114 -0.03 5.86 -6.01
N PHE A 115 0.12 7.06 -5.43
CA PHE A 115 -1.00 7.98 -5.21
C PHE A 115 -1.77 8.31 -6.50
N HIS A 116 -1.04 8.64 -7.56
CA HIS A 116 -1.59 9.07 -8.86
C HIS A 116 -2.11 7.92 -9.73
N ASP A 117 -1.91 6.66 -9.34
CA ASP A 117 -2.36 5.51 -10.13
C ASP A 117 -3.83 5.18 -9.84
N VAL A 118 -4.69 6.14 -10.17
CA VAL A 118 -6.13 6.07 -9.90
C VAL A 118 -6.77 4.92 -10.67
N ASP A 119 -6.38 4.71 -11.92
CA ASP A 119 -6.94 3.66 -12.78
C ASP A 119 -6.70 2.27 -12.18
N THR A 120 -5.49 2.00 -11.71
CA THR A 120 -5.16 0.74 -11.04
C THR A 120 -6.01 0.54 -9.78
N LYS A 121 -6.18 1.60 -8.97
CA LYS A 121 -7.00 1.53 -7.75
C LYS A 121 -8.48 1.25 -8.04
N VAL A 122 -9.02 1.77 -9.14
CA VAL A 122 -10.40 1.48 -9.55
C VAL A 122 -10.54 0.04 -10.04
N ILE A 123 -9.57 -0.46 -10.83
CA ILE A 123 -9.58 -1.85 -11.34
C ILE A 123 -9.55 -2.88 -10.21
N ILE A 124 -8.78 -2.65 -9.15
CA ILE A 124 -8.73 -3.58 -8.01
C ILE A 124 -10.10 -3.73 -7.30
N LEU A 125 -10.94 -2.69 -7.37
CA LEU A 125 -12.23 -2.63 -6.65
C LEU A 125 -13.43 -3.14 -7.47
N THR A 126 -13.25 -3.45 -8.76
CA THR A 126 -14.30 -3.89 -9.70
C THR A 126 -14.09 -5.30 -10.19
#